data_AF-A0A2S6H944-F1
#
_entry.id   AF-A0A2S6H944-F1
#
_cell.length_a   1.000
_cell.length_b   1.000
_cell.length_c   1.000
_cell.angle_alpha   90.00
_cell.angle_beta   90.00
_cell.angle_gamma   90.00
#
_symmetry.space_group_name_H-M   'P 1'
#
loop_
_entity.id
_entity.type
_entity.pdbx_description
1 polymer ?
#
loop_
_entity_poly.entity_id
_entity_poly.type
_entity_poly.pdbx_seq_one_letter_code
_entity_poly.pdbx_strand_id
1 'polypeptide(L)'
;MSGFFTGELWGVRNGRYCRNQTAFYVDNEIVTSMTISFDLSLPSIRTHLKTIEEPVYQRQNQSYPKLGSFHERLEAWLEQEAHLPHKQRRTAQRLYECIQVEGYHGSIQAYCAL
;
A
#
# COMPACT_ATOMS: atom_id res chain seq x y z
N MET A 1 27.74 -26.72 -2.32
CA MET A 1 27.38 -25.62 -1.39
C MET A 1 26.05 -25.03 -1.85
N SER A 2 24.97 -25.77 -1.62
CA SER A 2 23.59 -25.31 -1.84
C SER A 2 23.09 -24.75 -0.53
N GLY A 3 22.84 -23.45 -0.50
CA GLY A 3 22.32 -22.75 0.68
C GLY A 3 21.05 -23.43 1.15
N PHE A 4 21.11 -23.92 2.39
CA PHE A 4 20.00 -24.57 3.06
C PHE A 4 18.85 -23.58 3.22
N PHE A 5 17.73 -23.90 2.58
CA PHE A 5 16.40 -23.37 2.83
C PHE A 5 16.01 -23.69 4.29
N THR A 6 16.50 -22.92 5.27
CA THR A 6 16.07 -23.06 6.66
C THR A 6 14.72 -22.36 6.82
N GLY A 7 13.70 -23.15 7.18
CA GLY A 7 12.28 -22.81 7.28
C GLY A 7 11.89 -21.82 8.38
N GLU A 8 12.64 -20.72 8.57
CA GLU A 8 12.26 -19.61 9.46
C GLU A 8 11.67 -18.41 8.70
N LEU A 9 11.63 -18.45 7.35
CA LEU A 9 11.11 -17.36 6.50
C LEU A 9 9.60 -17.42 6.19
N TRP A 10 8.89 -18.49 6.55
CA TRP A 10 7.46 -18.65 6.25
C TRP A 10 6.56 -18.36 7.46
N GLY A 11 7.09 -17.59 8.41
CA GLY A 11 6.32 -17.01 9.50
C GLY A 11 5.54 -15.78 9.04
N VAL A 12 4.26 -15.99 8.71
CA VAL A 12 3.20 -14.97 8.71
C VAL A 12 3.32 -13.87 7.64
N ARG A 13 3.13 -14.20 6.36
CA ARG A 13 2.66 -13.23 5.34
C ARG A 13 1.67 -13.87 4.38
N ASN A 14 0.40 -13.49 4.50
CA ASN A 14 -0.67 -13.82 3.54
C ASN A 14 -0.53 -12.96 2.25
N GLY A 15 0.68 -12.88 1.69
CA GLY A 15 0.94 -12.15 0.46
C GLY A 15 0.65 -12.99 -0.78
N ARG A 16 0.22 -12.35 -1.88
CA ARG A 16 -0.02 -13.01 -3.17
C ARG A 16 1.22 -13.73 -3.72
N TYR A 17 2.41 -13.21 -3.44
CA TYR A 17 3.69 -13.76 -3.89
C TYR A 17 3.99 -15.11 -3.20
N CYS A 18 3.84 -15.16 -1.88
CA CYS A 18 4.06 -16.37 -1.10
C CYS A 18 3.12 -17.51 -1.52
N ARG A 19 1.83 -17.22 -1.73
CA ARG A 19 0.85 -18.24 -2.13
C ARG A 19 1.15 -18.86 -3.50
N ASN A 20 1.53 -18.05 -4.48
CA ASN A 20 1.90 -18.55 -5.81
C ASN A 20 3.16 -19.44 -5.75
N GLN A 21 4.12 -19.07 -4.91
CA GLN A 21 5.34 -19.84 -4.70
C GLN A 21 5.06 -21.16 -3.99
N THR A 22 4.24 -21.16 -2.94
CA THR A 22 3.81 -22.38 -2.26
C THR A 22 3.09 -23.32 -3.23
N ALA A 23 2.11 -22.82 -4.00
CA ALA A 23 1.38 -23.63 -4.98
C ALA A 23 2.31 -24.29 -6.01
N PHE A 24 3.34 -23.59 -6.47
CA PHE A 24 4.27 -24.12 -7.47
C PHE A 24 5.34 -25.07 -6.88
N TYR A 25 5.94 -24.72 -5.75
CA TYR A 25 7.08 -25.47 -5.19
C TYR A 25 6.69 -26.55 -4.17
N VAL A 26 5.57 -26.38 -3.47
CA VAL A 26 5.07 -27.33 -2.45
C VAL A 26 3.98 -28.21 -3.05
N ASP A 27 2.97 -27.58 -3.66
CA ASP A 27 1.79 -28.30 -4.17
C ASP A 27 2.00 -28.82 -5.61
N ASN A 28 3.10 -28.44 -6.26
CA ASN A 28 3.47 -28.81 -7.63
C ASN A 28 2.39 -28.46 -8.68
N GLU A 29 1.66 -27.36 -8.47
CA GLU A 29 0.71 -26.86 -9.45
C GLU A 29 1.41 -26.36 -10.73
N ILE A 30 0.70 -26.46 -11.85
CA ILE A 30 1.21 -25.99 -13.14
C ILE A 30 0.97 -24.48 -13.24
N VAL A 31 1.93 -23.75 -13.82
CA VAL A 31 1.83 -22.30 -14.02
C VAL A 31 0.55 -21.88 -14.77
N THR A 32 0.03 -22.73 -15.65
CA THR A 32 -1.22 -22.48 -16.39
C THR A 32 -2.49 -22.72 -15.58
N SER A 33 -2.50 -23.62 -14.59
CA SER A 33 -3.66 -23.78 -13.71
C SER A 33 -3.73 -22.62 -12.71
N MET A 34 -2.55 -22.14 -12.28
CA MET A 34 -2.44 -21.01 -11.35
C MET A 34 -3.06 -19.71 -11.89
N THR A 35 -3.14 -19.49 -13.20
CA THR A 35 -3.79 -18.29 -13.74
C THR A 35 -5.28 -18.22 -13.43
N ILE A 36 -5.93 -19.40 -13.35
CA ILE A 36 -7.36 -19.52 -13.08
C ILE A 36 -7.61 -19.43 -11.57
N SER A 37 -6.79 -20.08 -10.75
CA SER A 37 -6.99 -20.09 -9.28
C SER A 37 -6.64 -18.75 -8.63
N PHE A 38 -5.67 -18.01 -9.16
CA PHE A 38 -5.21 -16.75 -8.59
C PHE A 38 -5.71 -15.48 -9.32
N ASP A 39 -6.45 -15.61 -10.42
CA ASP A 39 -6.87 -14.49 -11.27
C ASP A 39 -5.70 -13.58 -11.69
N LEU A 40 -4.59 -14.19 -12.11
CA LEU A 40 -3.37 -13.50 -12.49
C LEU A 40 -2.91 -13.91 -13.90
N SER A 41 -2.24 -12.97 -14.57
CA SER A 41 -1.63 -13.25 -15.87
C SER A 41 -0.39 -14.16 -15.72
N LEU A 42 -0.10 -14.99 -16.73
CA LEU A 42 1.11 -15.82 -16.77
C LEU A 42 2.41 -15.01 -16.51
N PRO A 43 2.62 -13.82 -17.12
CA PRO A 43 3.77 -12.98 -16.80
C PRO A 43 3.82 -12.59 -15.33
N SER A 44 2.69 -12.22 -14.71
CA SER A 44 2.63 -11.87 -13.30
C SER A 44 3.05 -13.04 -12.41
N ILE A 45 2.52 -14.23 -12.67
CA ILE A 45 2.87 -15.45 -11.92
C ILE A 45 4.36 -15.78 -12.08
N ARG A 46 4.89 -15.74 -13.31
CA ARG A 46 6.33 -15.96 -13.55
C ARG A 46 7.21 -14.93 -12.86
N THR A 47 6.78 -13.68 -12.78
CA THR A 47 7.45 -12.65 -11.99
C THR A 47 7.41 -13.02 -10.51
N HIS A 48 6.24 -13.40 -9.98
CA HIS A 48 6.06 -13.80 -8.58
C HIS A 48 6.92 -14.99 -8.18
N LEU A 49 7.09 -15.99 -9.04
CA LEU A 49 7.97 -17.14 -8.79
C LEU A 49 9.46 -16.76 -8.72
N LYS A 50 9.87 -15.66 -9.38
CA LYS A 50 11.25 -15.16 -9.37
C LYS A 50 11.53 -14.19 -8.23
N THR A 51 10.49 -13.64 -7.63
CA THR A 51 10.59 -12.63 -6.57
C THR A 51 10.93 -13.29 -5.24
N ILE A 52 12.15 -13.08 -4.73
CA ILE A 52 12.61 -13.69 -3.48
C ILE A 52 12.07 -12.95 -2.25
N GLU A 53 12.00 -11.61 -2.32
CA GLU A 53 11.46 -10.76 -1.27
C GLU A 53 10.22 -10.04 -1.76
N GLU A 54 9.19 -9.94 -0.91
CA GLU A 54 7.97 -9.20 -1.26
C GLU A 54 8.34 -7.76 -1.66
N PRO A 55 7.95 -7.30 -2.86
CA PRO A 55 8.30 -5.98 -3.31
C PRO A 55 7.53 -4.98 -2.46
N VAL A 56 8.27 -4.17 -1.69
CA VAL A 56 7.70 -3.07 -0.93
C VAL A 56 7.35 -1.97 -1.92
N TYR A 57 6.10 -1.53 -1.92
CA TYR A 57 5.67 -0.40 -2.74
C TYR A 57 6.41 0.87 -2.31
N GLN A 58 7.33 1.35 -3.16
CA GLN A 58 8.08 2.58 -2.95
C GLN A 58 7.61 3.63 -3.95
N ARG A 59 7.00 4.71 -3.45
CA ARG A 59 6.59 5.86 -4.26
C ARG A 59 7.57 7.00 -4.03
N GLN A 60 8.25 7.44 -5.09
CA GLN A 60 9.28 8.48 -4.98
C GLN A 60 8.70 9.89 -4.83
N ASN A 61 7.61 10.20 -5.53
CA ASN A 61 6.93 11.49 -5.43
C ASN A 61 5.43 11.29 -5.69
N GLN A 62 4.59 11.85 -4.83
CA GLN A 62 3.15 11.87 -4.98
C GLN A 62 2.74 13.31 -5.30
N SER A 63 2.49 13.59 -6.59
CA SER A 63 2.11 14.94 -6.99
C SER A 63 0.68 15.24 -6.52
N TYR A 64 0.54 16.30 -5.73
CA TYR A 64 -0.76 16.83 -5.28
C TYR A 64 -1.08 18.16 -5.98
N PRO A 65 -1.31 18.18 -7.30
CA PRO A 65 -1.40 19.42 -8.09
C PRO A 65 -2.52 20.36 -7.63
N LYS A 66 -3.64 19.81 -7.13
CA LYS A 66 -4.77 20.60 -6.62
C LYS A 66 -4.58 21.11 -5.20
N LEU A 67 -3.69 20.48 -4.43
CA LEU A 67 -3.49 20.77 -3.01
C LEU A 67 -2.38 21.79 -2.77
N GLY A 68 -1.59 22.12 -3.80
CA GLY A 68 -0.34 22.89 -3.66
C GLY A 68 -0.44 24.12 -2.77
N SER A 69 -1.45 24.98 -2.96
CA SER A 69 -1.63 26.20 -2.14
C SER A 69 -2.12 25.95 -0.71
N PHE A 70 -2.73 24.79 -0.44
CA PHE A 70 -3.31 24.42 0.85
C PHE A 70 -2.42 23.45 1.64
N HIS A 71 -1.31 22.98 1.04
CA HIS A 71 -0.42 21.99 1.64
C HIS A 71 0.16 22.48 2.98
N GLU A 72 0.81 23.65 2.98
CA GLU A 72 1.43 24.22 4.19
C GLU A 72 0.40 24.46 5.31
N ARG A 73 -0.82 24.88 4.94
CA ARG A 73 -1.92 25.10 5.86
C ARG A 73 -2.36 23.79 6.53
N LEU A 74 -2.50 22.74 5.73
CA LEU A 74 -2.89 21.42 6.17
C LEU A 74 -1.83 20.75 7.05
N GLU A 75 -0.55 20.89 6.69
CA GLU A 75 0.57 20.39 7.47
C GLU A 75 0.57 21.02 8.87
N ALA A 76 0.41 22.34 8.96
CA ALA A 76 0.29 23.03 10.25
C ALA A 76 -0.92 22.56 11.08
N TRP A 77 -2.07 22.29 10.44
CA TRP A 77 -3.23 21.74 11.15
C TRP A 77 -2.97 20.31 11.63
N LEU A 78 -2.37 19.45 10.80
CA LEU A 78 -2.05 18.08 11.17
C LEU A 78 -1.06 18.02 12.33
N GLU A 79 -0.05 18.89 12.35
CA GLU A 79 0.87 19.04 13.48
C GLU A 79 0.14 19.44 14.76
N GLN A 80 -0.75 20.43 14.69
CA GLN A 80 -1.57 20.85 15.83
C GLN A 80 -2.44 19.70 16.35
N GLU A 81 -3.09 18.95 15.46
CA GLU A 81 -3.93 17.80 15.82
C GLU A 81 -3.11 16.65 16.39
N ALA A 82 -1.86 16.44 15.95
CA ALA A 82 -0.98 15.40 16.48
C ALA A 82 -0.67 15.61 17.97
N HIS A 83 -0.56 16.86 18.41
CA HIS A 83 -0.31 17.22 19.81
C HIS A 83 -1.55 17.08 20.72
N LEU A 84 -2.76 17.04 20.16
CA LEU A 84 -3.99 16.90 20.94
C LEU A 84 -4.24 15.44 21.35
N PRO A 85 -4.92 15.20 22.48
CA PRO A 85 -5.40 13.86 22.85
C PRO A 85 -6.48 13.39 21.87
N HIS A 86 -6.57 12.08 21.63
CA HIS A 86 -7.44 11.48 20.59
C HIS A 86 -8.90 11.97 20.60
N LYS A 87 -9.47 12.25 21.78
CA LYS A 87 -10.86 12.75 21.90
C LYS A 87 -11.07 14.18 21.41
N GLN A 88 -10.00 14.97 21.34
CA GLN A 88 -10.03 16.37 20.91
C GLN A 88 -9.57 16.54 19.47
N ARG A 89 -9.07 15.46 18.83
CA ARG A 89 -8.61 15.50 17.46
C ARG A 89 -9.78 15.63 16.48
N ARG A 90 -9.66 16.54 15.52
CA ARG A 90 -10.58 16.63 14.38
C ARG A 90 -10.43 15.42 13.49
N THR A 91 -11.55 14.97 12.93
CA THR A 91 -11.52 13.93 11.90
C THR A 91 -11.02 14.52 10.58
N ALA A 92 -10.46 13.67 9.72
CA ALA A 92 -10.07 14.03 8.35
C ALA A 92 -11.21 14.73 7.59
N GLN A 93 -12.46 14.29 7.79
CA GLN A 93 -13.63 14.91 7.18
C GLN A 93 -13.84 16.37 7.66
N ARG A 94 -13.62 16.66 8.94
CA ARG A 94 -13.76 18.03 9.47
C ARG A 94 -12.67 18.96 8.94
N LEU A 95 -11.44 18.47 8.83
CA LEU A 95 -10.35 19.23 8.21
C LEU A 95 -10.65 19.49 6.72
N TYR A 96 -11.22 18.52 6.02
CA TYR A 96 -11.68 18.69 4.64
C TYR A 96 -12.75 19.78 4.50
N GLU A 97 -13.77 19.78 5.36
CA GLU A 97 -14.80 20.84 5.37
C GLU A 97 -14.19 22.22 5.59
N CYS A 98 -13.20 22.33 6.49
CA CYS A 98 -12.50 23.60 6.73
C CYS A 98 -11.77 24.10 5.47
N ILE A 99 -11.07 23.23 4.72
CA ILE A 99 -10.40 23.66 3.49
C ILE A 99 -11.38 23.93 2.35
N GLN A 100 -12.55 23.27 2.32
CA GLN A 100 -13.60 23.57 1.34
C GLN A 100 -14.10 25.01 1.51
N VAL A 101 -14.23 25.48 2.76
CA VAL A 101 -14.57 26.88 3.06
C VAL A 101 -13.47 27.84 2.61
N GLU A 102 -12.19 27.45 2.71
CA GLU A 102 -11.07 28.22 2.18
C GLU A 102 -10.98 28.21 0.62
N GLY A 103 -11.87 27.49 -0.06
CA GLY A 103 -11.96 27.46 -1.52
C GLY A 103 -11.34 26.24 -2.19
N TYR A 104 -11.08 25.17 -1.45
CA TYR A 104 -10.60 23.90 -2.01
C TYR A 104 -11.72 23.11 -2.70
N HIS A 105 -11.52 22.79 -3.97
CA HIS A 105 -12.48 22.04 -4.81
C HIS A 105 -11.99 20.62 -5.14
N GLY A 106 -10.95 20.14 -4.47
CA GLY A 106 -10.44 18.78 -4.68
C GLY A 106 -11.24 17.72 -3.91
N SER A 107 -10.90 16.45 -4.15
CA SER A 107 -11.54 15.33 -3.46
C SER A 107 -10.93 15.12 -2.09
N ILE A 108 -11.75 14.62 -1.15
CA ILE A 108 -11.29 14.20 0.17
C ILE A 108 -10.17 13.15 0.10
N GLN A 109 -10.20 12.28 -0.91
CA GLN A 109 -9.21 11.22 -1.07
C GLN A 109 -7.83 11.73 -1.49
N ALA A 110 -7.76 12.85 -2.20
CA ALA A 110 -6.48 13.51 -2.49
C ALA A 110 -5.86 14.11 -1.22
N TYR A 111 -6.69 14.54 -0.27
CA TYR A 111 -6.26 15.09 1.01
C TYR A 111 -5.80 14.01 2.00
N CYS A 112 -6.55 12.92 2.16
CA CYS A 112 -6.21 11.85 3.12
C CYS A 112 -4.94 11.04 2.76
N ALA A 113 -4.33 11.29 1.61
CA ALA A 113 -3.13 10.61 1.15
C ALA A 113 -1.83 11.32 1.56
N LEU A 114 -1.93 12.56 2.10
CA LEU A 114 -0.84 13.24 2.80
C LEU A 114 -0.49 12.50 4.10
#